data_AF-A0A2D8FAZ6-F1
#
_entry.id   AF-A0A2D8FAZ6-F1
#
_cell.length_a   1.000
_cell.length_b   1.000
_cell.length_c   1.000
_cell.angle_alpha   90.00
_cell.angle_beta   90.00
_cell.angle_gamma   90.00
#
_symmetry.space_group_name_H-M   'P 1'
#
loop_
_entity.id
_entity.type
_entity.pdbx_description
1 polymer ?
#
loop_
_entity_poly.entity_id
_entity_poly.type
_entity_poly.pdbx_seq_one_letter_code
_entity_poly.pdbx_strand_id
1 'polypeptide(L)'
;MEQRGRLWLVVGIVLVIVAVLSNAPGLDTTLLLSVDEDGQAPWGSARTVDPLASDPNSSTELTQAAWLDPLDLGLFGVRLVGLASLAVLAWAMGNLPRWRNPDASWSPWLASIVLLHPGMLFAIGRGYSEPLGTLLGGVMLLAPLHPALFRRIQSGTPRDGAAVLAVIVAVSISTAAAAALLALKGLNPWWAMGLAVLLVPPISFGDWSASHVTRRGAAGWFVLAVMLGMGLTGLLGVGSVSEARGEWWWWSFLPFAVFDVLGLYLLVGAGLWAFLGKDAMGFNRGEGAMELLVVCGLLVGLLSAYVAALWTVEGQAWDLAWWETMVVLGNNGRHGMVLLPAAVWLIV
;
A
#
# COMPACT_ATOMS: atom_id res chain seq x y z
N MET A 1 -11.16 -5.40 26.30
CA MET A 1 -10.67 -4.73 25.07
C MET A 1 -11.80 -4.13 24.24
N GLU A 2 -12.95 -4.80 24.13
CA GLU A 2 -14.05 -4.36 23.28
C GLU A 2 -14.60 -2.95 23.55
N GLN A 3 -14.87 -2.58 24.81
CA GLN A 3 -15.32 -1.21 25.16
C GLN A 3 -14.29 -0.14 24.79
N ARG A 4 -12.99 -0.41 25.00
CA ARG A 4 -11.90 0.50 24.59
C ARG A 4 -11.84 0.61 23.07
N GLY A 5 -11.97 -0.50 22.34
CA GLY A 5 -12.02 -0.49 20.87
C GLY A 5 -13.20 0.31 20.32
N ARG A 6 -14.38 0.25 20.94
CA ARG A 6 -15.53 1.07 20.55
C ARG A 6 -15.26 2.56 20.76
N LEU A 7 -14.62 2.94 21.87
CA LEU A 7 -14.22 4.34 22.10
C LEU A 7 -13.24 4.82 21.03
N TRP A 8 -12.19 4.04 20.74
CA TRP A 8 -11.20 4.38 19.72
C TRP A 8 -11.80 4.46 18.32
N LEU A 9 -12.79 3.63 18.01
CA LEU A 9 -13.54 3.70 16.77
C LEU A 9 -14.28 5.05 16.65
N VAL A 10 -14.98 5.48 17.71
CA VAL A 10 -15.67 6.77 17.72
C VAL A 10 -14.68 7.92 17.57
N VAL A 11 -13.57 7.90 18.29
CA VAL A 11 -12.50 8.91 18.16
C VAL A 11 -11.96 8.94 16.73
N GLY A 12 -11.69 7.78 16.13
CA GLY A 12 -11.21 7.68 14.75
C GLY A 12 -12.20 8.26 13.74
N ILE A 13 -13.49 7.95 13.87
CA ILE A 13 -14.54 8.52 13.02
C ILE A 13 -14.57 10.05 13.14
N VAL A 14 -14.53 10.58 14.37
CA VAL A 14 -14.53 12.04 14.60
C VAL A 14 -13.29 12.68 13.97
N LEU A 15 -12.11 12.08 14.13
CA LEU A 15 -10.88 12.60 13.53
C LEU A 15 -10.91 12.57 12.00
N VAL A 16 -11.48 11.53 11.39
CA VAL A 16 -11.68 11.46 9.93
C VAL A 16 -12.59 12.60 9.46
N ILE A 17 -13.71 12.84 10.16
CA ILE A 17 -14.62 13.95 9.85
C ILE A 17 -13.88 15.29 9.96
N VAL A 18 -13.17 15.51 11.06
CA VAL A 18 -12.39 16.75 11.26
C VAL A 18 -11.34 16.92 10.17
N ALA A 19 -10.63 15.85 9.80
CA ALA A 19 -9.60 15.88 8.76
C ALA A 19 -10.18 16.29 7.40
N VAL A 20 -11.34 15.74 7.01
CA VAL A 20 -11.99 16.07 5.74
C VAL A 20 -12.52 17.51 5.74
N LEU A 21 -13.09 17.97 6.85
CA LEU A 21 -13.70 19.30 6.93
C LEU A 21 -12.68 20.43 7.08
N SER A 22 -11.51 20.16 7.67
CA SER A 22 -10.58 21.21 8.10
C SER A 22 -9.36 21.39 7.19
N ASN A 23 -9.08 20.44 6.29
CA ASN A 23 -7.89 20.50 5.46
C ASN A 23 -8.18 21.01 4.04
N ALA A 24 -7.25 21.80 3.51
CA ALA A 24 -7.20 22.13 2.08
C ALA A 24 -6.80 20.89 1.26
N PRO A 25 -7.16 20.80 -0.03
CA PRO A 25 -6.70 19.74 -0.91
C PRO A 25 -5.17 19.71 -1.02
N GLY A 26 -4.65 18.50 -1.18
CA GLY A 26 -3.26 18.20 -1.46
C GLY A 26 -2.78 18.77 -2.78
N LEU A 27 -1.46 18.91 -2.94
CA LEU A 27 -0.88 19.30 -4.22
C LEU A 27 -1.25 18.29 -5.30
N ASP A 28 -1.00 16.99 -5.09
CA ASP A 28 -1.33 15.91 -6.03
C ASP A 28 -2.81 15.93 -6.42
N THR A 29 -3.71 16.09 -5.45
CA THR A 29 -5.15 16.19 -5.69
C THR A 29 -5.53 17.41 -6.51
N THR A 30 -4.90 18.55 -6.21
CA THR A 30 -5.15 19.80 -6.94
C THR A 30 -4.69 19.67 -8.38
N LEU A 31 -3.50 19.09 -8.62
CA LEU A 31 -2.97 18.84 -9.96
C LEU A 31 -3.84 17.88 -10.78
N LEU A 32 -4.34 16.82 -10.14
CA LEU A 32 -5.23 15.85 -10.81
C LEU A 32 -6.62 16.41 -11.11
N LEU A 33 -7.13 17.35 -10.31
CA LEU A 33 -8.43 17.97 -10.52
C LEU A 33 -8.39 19.16 -11.49
N SER A 34 -7.21 19.61 -11.88
CA SER A 34 -7.01 20.73 -12.81
C SER A 34 -6.70 20.29 -14.23
N VAL A 35 -6.78 18.99 -14.51
CA VAL A 35 -6.62 18.44 -15.86
C VAL A 35 -7.80 18.87 -16.74
N ASP A 36 -7.56 19.00 -18.03
CA ASP A 36 -8.62 19.26 -19.01
C ASP A 36 -9.42 17.99 -19.36
N GLU A 37 -10.35 18.11 -20.31
CA GLU A 37 -11.24 17.01 -20.74
C GLU A 37 -10.46 15.81 -21.32
N ASP A 38 -9.26 16.06 -21.87
CA ASP A 38 -8.37 15.03 -22.41
C ASP A 38 -7.44 14.45 -21.32
N GLY A 39 -7.62 14.86 -20.05
CA GLY A 39 -6.79 14.44 -18.92
C GLY A 39 -5.39 15.06 -18.93
N GLN A 40 -5.17 16.13 -19.69
CA GLN A 40 -3.90 16.82 -19.79
C GLN A 40 -3.79 17.95 -18.79
N ALA A 41 -2.58 18.17 -18.27
CA ALA A 41 -2.31 19.35 -17.48
C ALA A 41 -2.23 20.58 -18.40
N PRO A 42 -3.08 21.62 -18.21
CA PRO A 42 -3.19 22.74 -19.16
C PRO A 42 -1.93 23.61 -19.22
N TRP A 43 -1.00 23.42 -18.29
CA TRP A 43 0.30 24.10 -18.27
C TRP A 43 1.46 23.23 -18.77
N GLY A 44 1.25 21.95 -19.07
CA GLY A 44 2.31 21.02 -19.50
C GLY A 44 2.84 20.08 -18.42
N SER A 45 3.94 19.39 -18.73
CA SER A 45 4.69 18.58 -17.77
C SER A 45 5.12 19.42 -16.56
N ALA A 46 5.01 18.87 -15.35
CA ALA A 46 5.58 19.48 -14.16
C ALA A 46 7.13 19.40 -14.12
N ARG A 47 7.73 18.60 -15.01
CA ARG A 47 9.18 18.42 -15.16
C ARG A 47 9.60 18.88 -16.54
N THR A 48 9.78 20.19 -16.69
CA THR A 48 10.31 20.84 -17.89
C THR A 48 11.79 21.17 -17.70
N VAL A 49 12.54 21.24 -18.81
CA VAL A 49 13.96 21.68 -18.80
C VAL A 49 14.08 23.13 -18.31
N ASP A 50 13.05 23.94 -18.54
CA ASP A 50 12.87 25.26 -17.97
C ASP A 50 11.67 25.24 -17.00
N PRO A 51 11.90 25.31 -15.67
CA PRO A 51 10.85 25.29 -14.65
C PRO A 51 9.83 26.45 -14.75
N LEU A 52 10.15 27.50 -15.51
CA LEU A 52 9.26 28.64 -15.75
C LEU A 52 8.53 28.54 -17.09
N ALA A 53 8.88 27.58 -17.94
CA ALA A 53 8.20 27.36 -19.20
C ALA A 53 6.92 26.53 -19.00
N SER A 54 5.79 27.09 -19.42
CA SER A 54 4.55 26.33 -19.58
C SER A 54 4.46 25.87 -21.03
N ASP A 55 4.50 24.54 -21.24
CA ASP A 55 4.30 23.91 -22.55
C ASP A 55 3.19 22.85 -22.47
N PRO A 56 1.93 23.20 -22.79
CA PRO A 56 0.81 22.28 -22.74
C PRO A 56 1.03 20.99 -23.56
N ASN A 57 1.82 21.05 -24.64
CA ASN A 57 2.10 19.89 -25.49
C ASN A 57 3.08 18.89 -24.86
N SER A 58 3.75 19.27 -23.78
CA SER A 58 4.64 18.40 -23.02
C SER A 58 3.91 17.57 -21.96
N SER A 59 2.61 17.80 -21.76
CA SER A 59 1.81 17.07 -20.78
C SER A 59 1.66 15.59 -21.15
N THR A 60 1.46 14.77 -20.12
CA THR A 60 1.11 13.35 -20.28
C THR A 60 -0.25 13.14 -19.65
N GLU A 61 -1.07 12.24 -20.23
CA GLU A 61 -2.41 11.98 -19.74
C GLU A 61 -2.38 11.51 -18.28
N LEU A 62 -2.96 12.33 -17.40
CA LEU A 62 -3.11 12.05 -15.98
C LEU A 62 -4.39 11.23 -15.75
N THR A 63 -4.42 10.03 -16.35
CA THR A 63 -5.54 9.07 -16.28
C THR A 63 -5.94 8.66 -14.85
N GLN A 64 -5.11 8.97 -13.86
CA GLN A 64 -5.38 8.79 -12.43
C GLN A 64 -6.58 9.60 -11.93
N ALA A 65 -6.86 10.76 -12.54
CA ALA A 65 -7.94 11.66 -12.11
C ALA A 65 -9.30 10.93 -12.11
N ALA A 66 -9.59 10.14 -13.15
CA ALA A 66 -10.82 9.37 -13.28
C ALA A 66 -11.02 8.30 -12.19
N TRP A 67 -9.95 7.85 -11.53
CA TRP A 67 -10.04 6.91 -10.40
C TRP A 67 -10.37 7.60 -9.09
N LEU A 68 -9.93 8.85 -8.95
CA LEU A 68 -10.15 9.64 -7.74
C LEU A 68 -11.50 10.35 -7.77
N ASP A 69 -11.93 10.81 -8.93
CA ASP A 69 -13.22 11.46 -9.12
C ASP A 69 -14.02 10.83 -10.27
N PRO A 70 -14.49 9.58 -10.11
CA PRO A 70 -15.17 8.84 -11.18
C PRO A 70 -16.53 9.43 -11.56
N LEU A 71 -17.04 10.39 -10.79
CA LEU A 71 -18.33 11.03 -10.99
C LEU A 71 -18.21 12.50 -11.42
N ASP A 72 -16.98 13.00 -11.63
CA ASP A 72 -16.69 14.38 -11.99
C ASP A 72 -17.35 15.40 -11.03
N LEU A 73 -17.22 15.15 -9.73
CA LEU A 73 -17.75 15.99 -8.65
C LEU A 73 -16.67 16.90 -8.03
N GLY A 74 -15.51 16.98 -8.65
CA GLY A 74 -14.32 17.64 -8.18
C GLY A 74 -13.84 17.10 -6.83
N LEU A 75 -13.41 18.02 -5.96
CA LEU A 75 -12.89 17.69 -4.62
C LEU A 75 -13.90 16.90 -3.76
N PHE A 76 -15.21 17.10 -3.98
CA PHE A 76 -16.23 16.35 -3.26
C PHE A 76 -16.20 14.86 -3.63
N GLY A 77 -16.08 14.53 -4.93
CA GLY A 77 -15.97 13.16 -5.40
C GLY A 77 -14.73 12.46 -4.87
N VAL A 78 -13.58 13.13 -4.92
CA VAL A 78 -12.31 12.62 -4.34
C VAL A 78 -12.46 12.27 -2.86
N ARG A 79 -13.06 13.16 -2.08
CA ARG A 79 -13.31 12.92 -0.65
C ARG A 79 -14.29 11.78 -0.42
N LEU A 80 -15.32 11.65 -1.25
CA LEU A 80 -16.29 10.57 -1.18
C LEU A 80 -15.64 9.21 -1.43
N VAL A 81 -14.83 9.09 -2.49
CA VAL A 81 -14.07 7.87 -2.82
C VAL A 81 -13.10 7.51 -1.69
N GLY A 82 -12.37 8.50 -1.18
CA GLY A 82 -11.46 8.28 -0.06
C GLY A 82 -12.17 7.80 1.21
N LEU A 83 -13.31 8.41 1.55
CA LEU A 83 -14.11 8.06 2.73
C LEU A 83 -14.73 6.67 2.60
N ALA A 84 -15.30 6.35 1.44
CA ALA A 84 -15.84 5.03 1.14
C ALA A 84 -14.75 3.96 1.25
N SER A 85 -13.58 4.22 0.65
CA SER A 85 -12.44 3.31 0.69
C SER A 85 -11.96 3.07 2.12
N LEU A 86 -11.83 4.13 2.92
CA LEU A 86 -11.41 4.05 4.32
C LEU A 86 -12.43 3.31 5.18
N ALA A 87 -13.74 3.54 4.96
CA ALA A 87 -14.82 2.86 5.67
C ALA A 87 -14.85 1.35 5.36
N VAL A 88 -14.73 0.99 4.08
CA VAL A 88 -14.65 -0.42 3.64
C VAL A 88 -13.41 -1.08 4.22
N LEU A 89 -12.26 -0.40 4.18
CA LEU A 89 -11.02 -0.91 4.74
C LEU A 89 -11.12 -1.15 6.26
N ALA A 90 -11.64 -0.18 7.02
CA ALA A 90 -11.86 -0.32 8.46
C ALA A 90 -12.84 -1.47 8.78
N TRP A 91 -13.92 -1.60 8.01
CA TRP A 91 -14.85 -2.71 8.14
C TRP A 91 -14.18 -4.06 7.86
N ALA A 92 -13.40 -4.15 6.79
CA ALA A 92 -12.67 -5.37 6.42
C ALA A 92 -11.67 -5.80 7.51
N MET A 93 -10.89 -4.86 8.05
CA MET A 93 -9.96 -5.12 9.15
C MET A 93 -10.67 -5.61 10.42
N GLY A 94 -11.82 -5.02 10.75
CA GLY A 94 -12.63 -5.49 11.87
C GLY A 94 -13.23 -6.89 11.66
N ASN A 95 -13.33 -7.39 10.42
CA ASN A 95 -13.79 -8.75 10.12
C ASN A 95 -12.67 -9.81 10.14
N LEU A 96 -11.38 -9.44 10.29
CA LEU A 96 -10.29 -10.42 10.34
C LEU A 96 -10.48 -11.56 11.37
N PRO A 97 -11.01 -11.34 12.60
CA PRO A 97 -11.26 -12.43 13.54
C PRO A 97 -12.23 -13.49 13.00
N ARG A 98 -13.20 -13.07 12.16
CA ARG A 98 -14.19 -13.95 11.54
C ARG A 98 -13.61 -14.87 10.49
N TRP A 99 -12.43 -14.56 9.96
CA TRP A 99 -11.74 -15.43 9.01
C TRP A 99 -11.30 -16.73 9.69
N ARG A 100 -10.86 -16.65 10.96
CA ARG A 100 -10.47 -17.80 11.77
C ARG A 100 -11.67 -18.47 12.43
N ASN A 101 -12.55 -17.69 13.04
CA ASN A 101 -13.74 -18.17 13.72
C ASN A 101 -14.98 -17.43 13.20
N PRO A 102 -15.83 -18.04 12.33
CA PRO A 102 -17.01 -17.39 11.76
C PRO A 102 -17.97 -16.79 12.79
N ASP A 103 -18.03 -17.37 13.99
CA ASP A 103 -18.89 -16.92 15.08
C ASP A 103 -18.28 -15.76 15.89
N ALA A 104 -17.04 -15.35 15.58
CA ALA A 104 -16.41 -14.22 16.23
C ALA A 104 -17.15 -12.90 15.96
N SER A 105 -17.19 -12.04 16.98
CA SER A 105 -17.70 -10.68 16.83
C SER A 105 -16.78 -9.85 15.94
N TRP A 106 -17.35 -8.87 15.23
CA TRP A 106 -16.56 -7.84 14.55
C TRP A 106 -15.72 -7.06 15.56
N SER A 107 -14.45 -6.79 15.22
CA SER A 107 -13.51 -6.13 16.12
C SER A 107 -13.46 -4.62 15.88
N PRO A 108 -14.07 -3.80 16.76
CA PRO A 108 -13.93 -2.34 16.68
C PRO A 108 -12.49 -1.90 16.88
N TRP A 109 -11.69 -2.72 17.56
CA TRP A 109 -10.27 -2.48 17.79
C TRP A 109 -9.48 -2.49 16.48
N LEU A 110 -9.61 -3.53 15.66
CA LEU A 110 -8.88 -3.63 14.39
C LEU A 110 -9.32 -2.60 13.38
N ALA A 111 -10.62 -2.26 13.36
CA ALA A 111 -11.13 -1.16 12.55
C ALA A 111 -10.52 0.19 12.96
N SER A 112 -10.33 0.44 14.27
CA SER A 112 -9.77 1.69 14.76
C SER A 112 -8.31 1.93 14.36
N ILE A 113 -7.53 0.87 14.11
CA ILE A 113 -6.14 0.98 13.62
C ILE A 113 -6.10 1.76 12.31
N VAL A 114 -7.04 1.49 11.40
CA VAL A 114 -7.12 2.17 10.10
C VAL A 114 -7.54 3.64 10.27
N LEU A 115 -8.57 3.89 11.09
CA LEU A 115 -9.13 5.25 11.25
C LEU A 115 -8.23 6.19 12.05
N LEU A 116 -7.40 5.65 12.94
CA LEU A 116 -6.47 6.43 13.76
C LEU A 116 -5.07 6.55 13.15
N HIS A 117 -4.82 5.88 12.02
CA HIS A 117 -3.53 5.95 11.33
C HIS A 117 -3.26 7.39 10.88
N PRO A 118 -2.23 8.10 11.39
CA PRO A 118 -1.99 9.51 11.06
C PRO A 118 -1.79 9.74 9.57
N GLY A 119 -1.09 8.82 8.89
CA GLY A 119 -0.94 8.87 7.43
C GLY A 119 -2.28 8.73 6.67
N MET A 120 -3.25 7.96 7.17
CA MET A 120 -4.59 7.87 6.57
C MET A 120 -5.41 9.13 6.83
N LEU A 121 -5.35 9.66 8.06
CA LEU A 121 -5.99 10.93 8.43
C LEU A 121 -5.45 12.09 7.58
N PHE A 122 -4.13 12.12 7.35
CA PHE A 122 -3.51 13.08 6.46
C PHE A 122 -3.97 12.88 5.01
N ALA A 123 -3.89 11.65 4.49
CA ALA A 123 -4.26 11.36 3.11
C ALA A 123 -5.73 11.68 2.83
N ILE A 124 -6.66 11.30 3.71
CA ILE A 124 -8.09 11.59 3.53
C ILE A 124 -8.39 13.09 3.63
N GLY A 125 -7.72 13.81 4.54
CA GLY A 125 -7.90 15.25 4.68
C GLY A 125 -7.42 16.02 3.44
N ARG A 126 -6.30 15.58 2.84
CA ARG A 126 -5.73 16.18 1.63
C ARG A 126 -6.39 15.66 0.34
N GLY A 127 -7.20 14.61 0.40
CA GLY A 127 -7.82 14.00 -0.78
C GLY A 127 -6.85 13.18 -1.64
N TYR A 128 -5.82 12.60 -1.02
CA TYR A 128 -4.87 11.75 -1.73
C TYR A 128 -5.40 10.32 -1.94
N SER A 129 -4.75 9.59 -2.84
CA SER A 129 -5.19 8.25 -3.28
C SER A 129 -4.87 7.12 -2.30
N GLU A 130 -4.12 7.35 -1.22
CA GLU A 130 -3.65 6.27 -0.35
C GLU A 130 -4.76 5.47 0.35
N PRO A 131 -5.93 6.00 0.75
CA PRO A 131 -7.00 5.18 1.31
C PRO A 131 -7.51 4.13 0.30
N LEU A 132 -7.73 4.53 -0.95
CA LEU A 132 -8.12 3.62 -2.04
C LEU A 132 -6.96 2.66 -2.37
N GLY A 133 -5.74 3.18 -2.48
CA GLY A 133 -4.56 2.38 -2.74
C GLY A 133 -4.34 1.30 -1.67
N THR A 134 -4.58 1.63 -0.41
CA THR A 134 -4.44 0.67 0.70
C THR A 134 -5.56 -0.36 0.73
N LEU A 135 -6.79 0.03 0.39
CA LEU A 135 -7.86 -0.93 0.19
C LEU A 135 -7.50 -1.94 -0.91
N LEU A 136 -7.06 -1.45 -2.07
CA LEU A 136 -6.63 -2.30 -3.20
C LEU A 136 -5.43 -3.16 -2.83
N GLY A 137 -4.44 -2.62 -2.13
CA GLY A 137 -3.29 -3.36 -1.60
C GLY A 137 -3.69 -4.47 -0.63
N GLY A 138 -4.66 -4.21 0.24
CA GLY A 138 -5.23 -5.20 1.13
C GLY A 138 -5.93 -6.33 0.39
N VAL A 139 -6.73 -6.01 -0.63
CA VAL A 139 -7.38 -7.02 -1.48
C VAL A 139 -6.34 -7.84 -2.24
N MET A 140 -5.35 -7.18 -2.84
CA MET A 140 -4.23 -7.82 -3.53
C MET A 140 -3.48 -8.81 -2.63
N LEU A 141 -3.16 -8.43 -1.40
CA LEU A 141 -2.33 -9.24 -0.51
C LEU A 141 -3.11 -10.31 0.25
N LEU A 142 -4.37 -10.05 0.60
CA LEU A 142 -5.13 -10.91 1.50
C LEU A 142 -6.17 -11.78 0.81
N ALA A 143 -6.60 -11.47 -0.43
CA ALA A 143 -7.50 -12.36 -1.18
C ALA A 143 -6.92 -13.79 -1.34
N PRO A 144 -5.60 -13.96 -1.61
CA PRO A 144 -4.99 -15.29 -1.64
C PRO A 144 -4.95 -16.04 -0.30
N LEU A 145 -5.22 -15.35 0.82
CA LEU A 145 -5.18 -15.91 2.17
C LEU A 145 -6.57 -16.07 2.77
N HIS A 146 -7.61 -15.64 2.05
CA HIS A 146 -8.96 -15.60 2.59
C HIS A 146 -9.51 -17.02 2.77
N PRO A 147 -9.90 -17.43 3.99
CA PRO A 147 -10.32 -18.82 4.24
C PRO A 147 -11.54 -19.23 3.43
N ALA A 148 -12.51 -18.36 3.13
CA ALA A 148 -13.63 -18.76 2.27
C ALA A 148 -13.24 -18.94 0.79
N LEU A 149 -12.16 -18.30 0.34
CA LEU A 149 -11.64 -18.42 -1.02
C LEU A 149 -10.64 -19.58 -1.13
N PHE A 150 -9.94 -19.93 -0.05
CA PHE A 150 -8.91 -20.98 -0.02
C PHE A 150 -9.28 -22.26 0.77
N ARG A 151 -10.33 -22.30 1.60
CA ARG A 151 -10.74 -23.50 2.40
C ARG A 151 -11.04 -24.74 1.57
N ARG A 152 -11.25 -24.62 0.27
CA ARG A 152 -11.40 -25.80 -0.60
C ARG A 152 -10.06 -26.45 -0.96
N ILE A 153 -8.94 -25.87 -0.55
CA ILE A 153 -7.59 -26.43 -0.68
C ILE A 153 -7.07 -26.79 0.72
N GLN A 154 -7.86 -27.51 1.52
CA GLN A 154 -7.26 -28.24 2.64
C GLN A 154 -6.38 -29.34 2.05
N SER A 155 -5.12 -29.37 2.49
CA SER A 155 -4.13 -30.37 2.09
C SER A 155 -4.66 -31.77 2.43
N GLY A 156 -4.93 -32.58 1.40
CA GLY A 156 -5.30 -33.99 1.56
C GLY A 156 -6.63 -34.42 0.92
N THR A 157 -7.50 -33.49 0.50
CA THR A 157 -8.69 -33.84 -0.29
C THR A 157 -8.40 -33.71 -1.78
N PRO A 158 -8.88 -34.64 -2.64
CA PRO A 158 -8.73 -34.51 -4.09
C PRO A 158 -9.20 -33.12 -4.54
N ARG A 159 -8.44 -32.49 -5.45
CA ARG A 159 -8.80 -31.20 -6.04
C ARG A 159 -10.06 -31.38 -6.88
N ASP A 160 -11.22 -31.26 -6.24
CA ASP A 160 -12.48 -31.13 -6.94
C ASP A 160 -12.48 -29.82 -7.75
N GLY A 161 -13.22 -29.76 -8.87
CA GLY A 161 -13.31 -28.53 -9.70
C GLY A 161 -13.74 -27.29 -8.91
N ALA A 162 -14.44 -27.53 -7.81
CA ALA A 162 -14.80 -26.59 -6.76
C ALA A 162 -13.61 -25.84 -6.12
N ALA A 163 -12.47 -26.50 -5.92
CA ALA A 163 -11.26 -25.92 -5.31
C ALA A 163 -10.44 -25.12 -6.32
N VAL A 164 -10.35 -25.63 -7.56
CA VAL A 164 -9.70 -24.95 -8.68
C VAL A 164 -10.39 -23.63 -8.99
N LEU A 165 -11.73 -23.62 -9.02
CA LEU A 165 -12.51 -22.39 -9.22
C LEU A 165 -12.22 -21.34 -8.14
N ALA A 166 -12.07 -21.76 -6.88
CA ALA A 166 -11.83 -20.85 -5.77
C ALA A 166 -10.42 -20.20 -5.86
N VAL A 167 -9.41 -20.97 -6.29
CA VAL A 167 -8.07 -20.43 -6.64
C VAL A 167 -8.19 -19.41 -7.75
N ILE A 168 -8.84 -19.77 -8.87
CA ILE A 168 -8.98 -18.87 -10.02
C ILE A 168 -9.62 -17.56 -9.58
N VAL A 169 -10.72 -17.62 -8.82
CA VAL A 169 -11.40 -16.42 -8.31
C VAL A 169 -10.47 -15.59 -7.44
N ALA A 170 -9.74 -16.19 -6.50
CA ALA A 170 -8.83 -15.46 -5.63
C ALA A 170 -7.67 -14.80 -6.38
N VAL A 171 -7.07 -15.53 -7.34
CA VAL A 171 -6.01 -15.00 -8.20
C VAL A 171 -6.54 -13.86 -9.07
N SER A 172 -7.72 -14.01 -9.67
CA SER A 172 -8.35 -12.96 -10.47
C SER A 172 -8.65 -11.71 -9.65
N ILE A 173 -9.22 -11.85 -8.45
CA ILE A 173 -9.48 -10.73 -7.53
C ILE A 173 -8.17 -10.04 -7.14
N SER A 174 -7.16 -10.81 -6.73
CA SER A 174 -5.84 -10.30 -6.34
C SER A 174 -5.17 -9.54 -7.48
N THR A 175 -5.18 -10.13 -8.69
CA THR A 175 -4.58 -9.54 -9.89
C THR A 175 -5.32 -8.29 -10.34
N ALA A 176 -6.65 -8.30 -10.30
CA ALA A 176 -7.46 -7.13 -10.64
C ALA A 176 -7.21 -5.98 -9.65
N ALA A 177 -7.09 -6.28 -8.36
CA ALA A 177 -6.74 -5.28 -7.35
C ALA A 177 -5.33 -4.71 -7.56
N ALA A 178 -4.35 -5.55 -7.91
CA ALA A 178 -3.01 -5.10 -8.27
C ALA A 178 -3.02 -4.21 -9.54
N ALA A 179 -3.76 -4.61 -10.58
CA ALA A 179 -3.89 -3.83 -11.81
C ALA A 179 -4.53 -2.46 -11.55
N ALA A 180 -5.60 -2.42 -10.76
CA ALA A 180 -6.26 -1.17 -10.34
C ALA A 180 -5.34 -0.30 -9.48
N LEU A 181 -4.55 -0.89 -8.57
CA LEU A 181 -3.56 -0.16 -7.76
C LEU A 181 -2.47 0.47 -8.63
N LEU A 182 -1.96 -0.28 -9.62
CA LEU A 182 -0.98 0.23 -10.58
C LEU A 182 -1.58 1.37 -11.42
N ALA A 183 -2.80 1.18 -11.95
CA ALA A 183 -3.51 2.21 -12.70
C ALA A 183 -3.73 3.49 -11.87
N LEU A 184 -4.15 3.35 -10.61
CA LEU A 184 -4.31 4.46 -9.67
C LEU A 184 -3.01 5.24 -9.43
N LYS A 185 -1.85 4.57 -9.56
CA LYS A 185 -0.52 5.18 -9.47
C LYS A 185 0.06 5.58 -10.83
N GLY A 186 -0.73 5.52 -11.91
CA GLY A 186 -0.30 5.84 -13.28
C GLY A 186 0.75 4.87 -13.83
N LEU A 187 0.86 3.67 -13.26
CA LEU A 187 1.75 2.61 -13.71
C LEU A 187 1.01 1.67 -14.64
N ASN A 188 1.75 0.97 -15.50
CA ASN A 188 1.19 0.02 -16.46
C ASN A 188 0.46 -1.14 -15.72
N PRO A 189 -0.87 -1.26 -15.85
CA PRO A 189 -1.64 -2.29 -15.14
C PRO A 189 -1.25 -3.73 -15.52
N TRP A 190 -0.67 -3.92 -16.71
CA TRP A 190 -0.24 -5.24 -17.18
C TRP A 190 0.87 -5.86 -16.33
N TRP A 191 1.61 -5.06 -15.56
CA TRP A 191 2.61 -5.61 -14.64
C TRP A 191 1.99 -6.44 -13.51
N ALA A 192 0.68 -6.27 -13.25
CA ALA A 192 -0.06 -7.17 -12.37
C ALA A 192 -0.08 -8.63 -12.87
N MET A 193 0.14 -8.88 -14.16
CA MET A 193 0.22 -10.24 -14.69
C MET A 193 1.40 -11.01 -14.09
N GLY A 194 2.47 -10.33 -13.67
CA GLY A 194 3.55 -10.94 -12.90
C GLY A 194 3.04 -11.57 -11.60
N LEU A 195 2.15 -10.87 -10.89
CA LEU A 195 1.50 -11.40 -9.68
C LEU A 195 0.61 -12.61 -10.02
N ALA A 196 -0.18 -12.54 -11.10
CA ALA A 196 -0.98 -13.68 -11.53
C ALA A 196 -0.11 -14.92 -11.80
N VAL A 197 0.99 -14.76 -12.53
CA VAL A 197 1.95 -15.85 -12.80
C VAL A 197 2.60 -16.39 -11.52
N LEU A 198 2.79 -15.57 -10.48
CA LEU A 198 3.29 -16.04 -9.20
C LEU A 198 2.23 -16.79 -8.38
N LEU A 199 0.95 -16.49 -8.57
CA LEU A 199 -0.16 -17.08 -7.82
C LEU A 199 -0.82 -18.30 -8.51
N VAL A 200 -0.65 -18.49 -9.84
CA VAL A 200 -1.29 -19.56 -10.64
C VAL A 200 -0.65 -20.96 -10.51
N PRO A 201 0.69 -21.14 -10.53
CA PRO A 201 1.28 -22.48 -10.54
C PRO A 201 1.28 -23.08 -9.13
N PRO A 202 1.39 -24.40 -8.99
CA PRO A 202 1.90 -24.97 -7.75
C PRO A 202 3.41 -24.71 -7.73
N ILE A 203 3.84 -23.44 -7.65
CA ILE A 203 5.17 -23.16 -7.12
C ILE A 203 5.03 -23.51 -5.65
N SER A 204 5.19 -24.79 -5.37
CA SER A 204 5.47 -25.27 -4.04
C SER A 204 6.78 -24.58 -3.65
N PHE A 205 6.67 -23.41 -3.01
CA PHE A 205 7.68 -22.99 -2.06
C PHE A 205 7.63 -24.10 -0.99
N GLY A 206 8.39 -25.16 -1.24
CA GLY A 206 8.16 -26.50 -0.69
C GLY A 206 7.76 -26.45 0.77
N ASP A 207 6.61 -27.04 1.12
CA ASP A 207 5.98 -27.07 2.46
C ASP A 207 6.72 -26.20 3.47
N TRP A 208 6.64 -24.87 3.27
CA TRP A 208 7.36 -23.95 4.13
C TRP A 208 6.54 -23.74 5.38
N SER A 209 6.38 -24.83 6.13
CA SER A 209 5.60 -24.84 7.34
C SER A 209 6.23 -23.84 8.31
N ALA A 210 5.44 -22.83 8.65
CA ALA A 210 5.73 -21.89 9.72
C ALA A 210 6.02 -22.59 11.07
N SER A 211 5.74 -23.90 11.19
CA SER A 211 6.09 -24.72 12.36
C SER A 211 7.60 -24.82 12.63
N HIS A 212 8.47 -24.59 11.65
CA HIS A 212 9.93 -24.76 11.81
C HIS A 212 10.76 -23.47 11.69
N VAL A 213 10.13 -22.34 11.32
CA VAL A 213 10.86 -21.08 11.13
C VAL A 213 10.99 -20.35 12.48
N THR A 214 12.23 -20.22 12.97
CA THR A 214 12.51 -19.38 14.14
C THR A 214 12.25 -17.90 13.81
N ARG A 215 11.94 -17.06 14.82
CA ARG A 215 11.75 -15.61 14.64
C ARG A 215 12.95 -14.94 13.96
N ARG A 216 14.17 -15.42 14.23
CA ARG A 216 15.40 -14.98 13.56
C ARG A 216 15.44 -15.36 12.08
N GLY A 217 14.97 -16.56 11.74
CA GLY A 217 14.81 -16.99 10.34
C GLY A 217 13.82 -16.12 9.58
N ALA A 218 12.65 -15.84 10.17
CA ALA A 218 11.63 -14.98 9.56
C ALA A 218 12.14 -13.56 9.29
N ALA A 219 12.85 -12.96 10.26
CA ALA A 219 13.49 -11.66 10.07
C ALA A 219 14.57 -11.69 8.97
N GLY A 220 15.38 -12.76 8.91
CA GLY A 220 16.39 -12.93 7.86
C GLY A 220 15.77 -12.99 6.46
N TRP A 221 14.69 -13.75 6.29
CA TRP A 221 13.95 -13.82 5.02
C TRP A 221 13.29 -12.51 4.62
N PHE A 222 12.71 -11.80 5.58
CA PHE A 222 12.16 -10.46 5.34
C PHE A 222 13.25 -9.50 4.85
N VAL A 223 14.39 -9.43 5.54
CA VAL A 223 15.52 -8.56 5.14
C VAL A 223 16.05 -8.96 3.76
N LEU A 224 16.21 -10.25 3.49
CA LEU A 224 16.62 -10.72 2.17
C LEU A 224 15.63 -10.29 1.07
N ALA A 225 14.33 -10.38 1.34
CA ALA A 225 13.29 -9.96 0.41
C ALA A 225 13.31 -8.43 0.16
N VAL A 226 13.54 -7.62 1.20
CA VAL A 226 13.73 -6.17 1.07
C VAL A 226 14.90 -5.86 0.14
N MET A 227 16.05 -6.50 0.38
CA MET A 227 17.24 -6.32 -0.47
C MET A 227 17.01 -6.76 -1.91
N LEU A 228 16.30 -7.88 -2.10
CA LEU A 228 15.92 -8.37 -3.43
C LEU A 228 15.00 -7.39 -4.15
N GLY A 229 14.02 -6.82 -3.44
CA GLY A 229 13.12 -5.81 -3.98
C GLY A 229 13.89 -4.58 -4.47
N MET A 230 14.77 -4.05 -3.64
CA MET A 230 15.61 -2.90 -4.01
C MET A 230 16.50 -3.21 -5.23
N GLY A 231 17.14 -4.39 -5.24
CA GLY A 231 17.95 -4.85 -6.36
C GLY A 231 17.15 -4.99 -7.66
N LEU A 232 15.94 -5.56 -7.59
CA LEU A 232 15.05 -5.70 -8.73
C LEU A 232 14.63 -4.33 -9.28
N THR A 233 14.29 -3.38 -8.42
CA THR A 233 13.97 -2.01 -8.84
C THR A 233 15.13 -1.34 -9.55
N GLY A 234 16.35 -1.45 -9.00
CA GLY A 234 17.56 -0.93 -9.62
C GLY A 234 17.85 -1.56 -10.99
N LEU A 235 17.66 -2.87 -11.13
CA LEU A 235 17.84 -3.59 -12.39
C LEU A 235 16.81 -3.18 -13.45
N LEU A 236 15.52 -3.17 -13.08
CA LEU A 236 14.44 -2.81 -13.99
C LEU A 236 14.53 -1.34 -14.43
N GLY A 237 14.95 -0.43 -13.55
CA GLY A 237 15.21 0.97 -13.89
C GLY A 237 14.00 1.65 -14.52
N VAL A 238 12.89 1.69 -13.78
CA VAL A 238 11.60 2.18 -14.24
C VAL A 238 11.24 3.50 -13.57
N GLY A 239 10.61 4.42 -14.30
CA GLY A 239 10.19 5.72 -13.77
C GLY A 239 11.38 6.49 -13.21
N SER A 240 11.20 7.18 -12.08
CA SER A 240 12.28 7.98 -11.45
C SER A 240 13.54 7.17 -11.10
N VAL A 241 13.44 5.84 -10.99
CA VAL A 241 14.60 4.98 -10.74
C VAL A 241 15.53 4.91 -11.95
N SER A 242 15.00 5.04 -13.17
CA SER A 242 15.81 5.03 -14.41
C SER A 242 16.81 6.20 -14.41
N GLU A 243 16.36 7.35 -13.94
CA GLU A 243 17.12 8.60 -13.80
C GLU A 243 18.05 8.55 -12.57
N ALA A 244 17.55 8.06 -11.43
CA ALA A 244 18.28 8.12 -10.15
C ALA A 244 19.35 7.05 -9.95
N ARG A 245 19.21 5.84 -10.53
CA ARG A 245 20.05 4.68 -10.14
C ARG A 245 21.55 4.82 -10.42
N GLY A 246 21.93 5.73 -11.31
CA GLY A 246 23.33 6.06 -11.61
C GLY A 246 23.93 7.07 -10.63
N GLU A 247 23.10 7.76 -9.85
CA GLU A 247 23.49 8.83 -8.95
C GLU A 247 23.85 8.29 -7.57
N TRP A 248 24.88 8.87 -6.95
CA TRP A 248 25.29 8.47 -5.59
C TRP A 248 24.21 8.78 -4.54
N TRP A 249 23.38 9.80 -4.79
CA TRP A 249 22.27 10.21 -3.94
C TRP A 249 21.29 9.07 -3.72
N TRP A 250 20.96 8.33 -4.77
CA TRP A 250 20.01 7.22 -4.69
C TRP A 250 20.46 6.17 -3.68
N TRP A 251 21.70 5.72 -3.79
CA TRP A 251 22.30 4.75 -2.87
C TRP A 251 22.35 5.26 -1.43
N SER A 252 22.61 6.56 -1.24
CA SER A 252 22.65 7.16 0.10
C SER A 252 21.27 7.27 0.75
N PHE A 253 20.21 7.46 -0.04
CA PHE A 253 18.83 7.59 0.45
C PHE A 253 18.15 6.27 0.76
N LEU A 254 18.56 5.17 0.13
CA LEU A 254 17.99 3.83 0.33
C LEU A 254 17.76 3.45 1.81
N PRO A 255 18.73 3.54 2.74
CA PRO A 255 18.49 3.17 4.14
C PRO A 255 17.45 4.07 4.83
N PHE A 256 17.44 5.37 4.49
CA PHE A 256 16.47 6.33 5.04
C PHE A 256 15.08 6.11 4.45
N ALA A 257 14.97 5.78 3.17
CA ALA A 257 13.71 5.43 2.54
C ALA A 257 13.12 4.14 3.12
N VAL A 258 13.94 3.13 3.44
CA VAL A 258 13.48 1.93 4.16
C VAL A 258 12.96 2.32 5.55
N PHE A 259 13.69 3.18 6.27
CA PHE A 259 13.22 3.66 7.57
C PHE A 259 11.91 4.45 7.45
N ASP A 260 11.75 5.27 6.41
CA ASP A 260 10.55 6.08 6.20
C ASP A 260 9.33 5.20 5.86
N VAL A 261 9.46 4.31 4.86
CA VAL A 261 8.39 3.40 4.43
C VAL A 261 8.01 2.41 5.53
N LEU A 262 8.98 1.68 6.09
CA LEU A 262 8.73 0.61 7.06
C LEU A 262 8.63 1.15 8.48
N GLY A 263 9.63 1.90 8.93
CA GLY A 263 9.71 2.39 10.30
C GLY A 263 8.65 3.46 10.59
N LEU A 264 8.69 4.57 9.85
CA LEU A 264 7.88 5.74 10.13
C LEU A 264 6.42 5.52 9.73
N TYR A 265 6.15 5.10 8.49
CA TYR A 265 4.77 5.01 8.01
C TYR A 265 4.10 3.68 8.35
N LEU A 266 4.76 2.53 8.17
CA LEU A 266 4.11 1.24 8.43
C LEU A 266 4.10 0.84 9.91
N LEU A 267 5.16 1.09 10.68
CA LEU A 267 5.26 0.66 12.09
C LEU A 267 4.83 1.74 13.09
N VAL A 268 5.39 2.96 12.98
CA VAL A 268 5.04 4.08 13.85
C VAL A 268 3.69 4.67 13.45
N GLY A 269 3.46 4.89 12.15
CA GLY A 269 2.24 5.48 11.58
C GLY A 269 1.02 4.59 11.77
N ALA A 270 1.16 3.27 11.74
CA ALA A 270 0.05 2.39 12.06
C ALA A 270 -0.29 2.36 13.56
N GLY A 271 0.47 3.06 14.41
CA GLY A 271 0.29 3.07 15.86
C GLY A 271 0.37 1.66 16.45
N LEU A 272 0.86 0.68 15.68
CA LEU A 272 0.75 -0.74 16.01
C LEU A 272 1.40 -1.02 17.35
N TRP A 273 2.50 -0.34 17.67
CA TRP A 273 3.16 -0.43 18.97
C TRP A 273 2.26 -0.02 20.16
N ALA A 274 1.33 0.91 19.99
CA ALA A 274 0.39 1.36 21.03
C ALA A 274 -0.83 0.43 21.16
N PHE A 275 -1.13 -0.34 20.11
CA PHE A 275 -2.27 -1.28 20.06
C PHE A 275 -1.86 -2.75 20.18
N LEU A 276 -0.57 -3.06 20.09
CA LEU A 276 0.03 -4.37 20.32
C LEU A 276 0.37 -4.50 21.81
N GLY A 277 -0.54 -5.08 22.60
CA GLY A 277 -0.23 -5.49 23.96
C GLY A 277 0.93 -6.49 24.02
N LYS A 278 1.42 -6.81 25.24
CA LYS A 278 2.53 -7.76 25.46
C LYS A 278 2.31 -9.14 24.82
N ASP A 279 1.04 -9.54 24.62
CA ASP A 279 0.64 -10.81 24.02
C ASP A 279 0.39 -10.76 22.51
N ALA A 280 0.34 -9.56 21.91
CA ALA A 280 0.05 -9.37 20.48
C ALA A 280 1.31 -9.46 19.59
N MET A 281 2.49 -9.71 20.18
CA MET A 281 3.73 -10.00 19.44
C MET A 281 3.86 -11.46 19.03
N GLY A 282 2.79 -12.25 19.16
CA GLY A 282 2.71 -13.57 18.54
C GLY A 282 2.57 -13.41 17.03
N PHE A 283 3.66 -13.58 16.30
CA PHE A 283 3.62 -13.66 14.84
C PHE A 283 2.58 -14.72 14.43
N ASN A 284 1.67 -14.36 13.53
CA ASN A 284 0.68 -15.29 12.99
C ASN A 284 1.41 -16.51 12.42
N ARG A 285 1.10 -17.70 12.94
CA ARG A 285 1.67 -18.98 12.47
C ARG A 285 0.74 -19.73 11.52
N GLY A 286 -0.31 -19.07 11.05
CA GLY A 286 -1.21 -19.60 10.04
C GLY A 286 -0.47 -19.87 8.73
N GLU A 287 -1.01 -20.79 7.94
CA GLU A 287 -0.59 -21.04 6.57
C GLU A 287 -0.57 -19.73 5.77
N GLY A 288 0.46 -19.51 4.95
CA GLY A 288 0.61 -18.29 4.17
C GLY A 288 1.32 -17.12 4.86
N ALA A 289 1.62 -17.21 6.17
CA ALA A 289 2.20 -16.09 6.90
C ALA A 289 3.66 -15.79 6.53
N MET A 290 4.45 -16.82 6.24
CA MET A 290 5.83 -16.65 5.80
C MET A 290 5.90 -16.11 4.38
N GLU A 291 5.04 -16.60 3.48
CA GLU A 291 4.90 -16.11 2.12
C GLU A 291 4.48 -14.65 2.11
N LEU A 292 3.45 -14.28 2.89
CA LEU A 292 3.02 -12.90 3.02
C LEU A 292 4.12 -12.01 3.59
N LEU A 293 4.89 -12.48 4.58
CA LEU A 293 6.02 -11.73 5.13
C LEU A 293 7.09 -11.46 4.07
N VAL A 294 7.45 -12.45 3.27
CA VAL A 294 8.42 -12.33 2.19
C VAL A 294 7.90 -11.37 1.11
N VAL A 295 6.64 -11.49 0.71
CA VAL A 295 6.01 -10.56 -0.24
C VAL A 295 6.00 -9.12 0.31
N CYS A 296 5.67 -8.93 1.59
CA CYS A 296 5.75 -7.63 2.24
C CYS A 296 7.17 -7.07 2.24
N GLY A 297 8.18 -7.91 2.54
CA GLY A 297 9.59 -7.52 2.46
C GLY A 297 9.98 -7.07 1.05
N LEU A 298 9.60 -7.83 0.02
CA LEU A 298 9.83 -7.46 -1.37
C LEU A 298 9.19 -6.10 -1.71
N LEU A 299 7.93 -5.90 -1.35
CA LEU A 299 7.21 -4.64 -1.60
C LEU A 299 7.82 -3.46 -0.83
N VAL A 300 8.25 -3.66 0.42
CA VAL A 300 9.01 -2.63 1.16
C VAL A 300 10.27 -2.25 0.40
N GLY A 301 11.02 -3.23 -0.13
CA GLY A 301 12.19 -2.97 -0.95
C GLY A 301 11.88 -2.16 -2.21
N LEU A 302 10.85 -2.55 -2.96
CA LEU A 302 10.41 -1.85 -4.17
C LEU A 302 10.00 -0.40 -3.86
N LEU A 303 9.17 -0.20 -2.83
CA LEU A 303 8.68 1.11 -2.43
C LEU A 303 9.82 2.01 -1.92
N SER A 304 10.76 1.45 -1.15
CA SER A 304 11.90 2.22 -0.62
C SER A 304 12.85 2.65 -1.74
N ALA A 305 13.10 1.77 -2.72
CA ALA A 305 13.88 2.12 -3.90
C ALA A 305 13.21 3.21 -4.74
N TYR A 306 11.88 3.17 -4.87
CA TYR A 306 11.10 4.23 -5.51
C TYR A 306 11.16 5.57 -4.75
N VAL A 307 10.97 5.55 -3.43
CA VAL A 307 11.05 6.77 -2.59
C VAL A 307 12.45 7.39 -2.65
N ALA A 308 13.50 6.58 -2.56
CA ALA A 308 14.88 7.06 -2.72
C ALA A 308 15.11 7.69 -4.11
N ALA A 309 14.49 7.14 -5.16
CA ALA A 309 14.59 7.68 -6.50
C ALA A 309 13.86 9.02 -6.63
N LEU A 310 12.66 9.15 -6.05
CA LEU A 310 11.95 10.42 -5.97
C LEU A 310 12.78 11.48 -5.25
N TRP A 311 13.35 11.15 -4.09
CA TRP A 311 14.22 12.07 -3.36
C TRP A 311 15.44 12.49 -4.17
N THR A 312 16.04 11.57 -4.91
CA THR A 312 17.17 11.88 -5.78
C THR A 312 16.78 12.86 -6.88
N VAL A 313 15.74 12.54 -7.65
CA VAL A 313 15.31 13.34 -8.80
C VAL A 313 14.79 14.72 -8.36
N GLU A 314 13.91 14.76 -7.36
CA GLU A 314 13.34 16.02 -6.88
C GLU A 314 14.37 16.85 -6.10
N GLY A 315 15.22 16.22 -5.29
CA GLY A 315 16.29 16.93 -4.59
C GLY A 315 17.25 17.63 -5.55
N GLN A 316 17.60 16.97 -6.65
CA GLN A 316 18.43 17.55 -7.70
C GLN A 316 17.69 18.63 -8.51
N ALA A 317 16.43 18.40 -8.85
CA ALA A 317 15.63 19.37 -9.62
C ALA A 317 15.37 20.67 -8.86
N TRP A 318 15.26 20.61 -7.53
CA TRP A 318 15.00 21.75 -6.66
C TRP A 318 16.26 22.34 -6.03
N ASP A 319 17.44 21.82 -6.39
CA ASP A 319 18.75 22.20 -5.82
C ASP A 319 18.75 22.19 -4.28
N LEU A 320 18.06 21.21 -3.69
CA LEU A 320 17.97 21.05 -2.24
C LEU A 320 19.22 20.37 -1.71
N ALA A 321 19.61 20.66 -0.47
CA ALA A 321 20.62 19.84 0.18
C ALA A 321 20.11 18.41 0.40
N TRP A 322 21.03 17.45 0.49
CA TRP A 322 20.71 16.03 0.71
C TRP A 322 19.79 15.80 1.92
N TRP A 323 20.06 16.48 3.04
CA TRP A 323 19.25 16.34 4.25
C TRP A 323 17.92 17.10 4.17
N GLU A 324 17.88 18.23 3.47
CA GLU A 324 16.67 19.03 3.26
C GLU A 324 15.67 18.25 2.42
N THR A 325 16.16 17.56 1.39
CA THR A 325 15.38 16.65 0.56
C THR A 325 14.61 15.64 1.42
N MET A 326 15.27 15.01 2.40
CA MET A 326 14.61 14.03 3.27
C MET A 326 13.57 14.65 4.21
N VAL A 327 13.77 15.91 4.62
CA VAL A 327 12.82 16.61 5.51
C VAL A 327 11.60 17.08 4.72
N VAL A 328 11.82 17.67 3.55
CA VAL A 328 10.75 18.24 2.70
C VAL A 328 9.92 17.15 2.04
N LEU A 329 10.57 16.10 1.54
CA LEU A 329 9.94 14.99 0.81
C LEU A 329 9.74 13.73 1.69
N GLY A 330 9.98 13.85 2.99
CA GLY A 330 9.83 12.75 3.96
C GLY A 330 8.40 12.23 4.10
N ASN A 331 7.42 12.83 3.44
CA ASN A 331 6.05 12.30 3.39
C ASN A 331 5.85 11.20 2.32
N ASN A 332 6.87 10.89 1.52
CA ASN A 332 6.80 9.88 0.45
C ASN A 332 6.75 8.45 1.00
N GLY A 333 7.22 8.20 2.23
CA GLY A 333 7.04 6.94 2.94
C GLY A 333 5.58 6.51 3.09
N ARG A 334 4.62 7.44 2.94
CA ARG A 334 3.17 7.15 2.97
C ARG A 334 2.73 6.06 2.00
N HIS A 335 3.47 5.83 0.91
CA HIS A 335 3.19 4.74 -0.01
C HIS A 335 3.30 3.35 0.65
N GLY A 336 4.07 3.23 1.73
CA GLY A 336 4.14 2.03 2.57
C GLY A 336 2.81 1.63 3.22
N MET A 337 1.86 2.56 3.35
CA MET A 337 0.55 2.29 3.95
C MET A 337 -0.25 1.24 3.17
N VAL A 338 0.07 1.00 1.89
CA VAL A 338 -0.50 -0.09 1.09
C VAL A 338 -0.36 -1.47 1.75
N LEU A 339 0.65 -1.63 2.61
CA LEU A 339 0.97 -2.86 3.34
C LEU A 339 0.27 -2.96 4.70
N LEU A 340 -0.43 -1.91 5.14
CA LEU A 340 -1.11 -1.87 6.43
C LEU A 340 -2.02 -3.09 6.66
N PRO A 341 -2.87 -3.52 5.71
CA PRO A 341 -3.76 -4.67 5.93
C PRO A 341 -2.99 -5.97 6.15
N ALA A 342 -1.90 -6.17 5.41
CA ALA A 342 -1.02 -7.33 5.56
C ALA A 342 -0.27 -7.30 6.90
N ALA A 343 0.23 -6.13 7.32
CA ALA A 343 0.85 -5.96 8.62
C ALA A 343 -0.11 -6.31 9.76
N VAL A 344 -1.37 -5.83 9.70
CA VAL A 344 -2.41 -6.15 10.69
C VAL A 344 -2.76 -7.64 10.67
N TRP A 345 -2.81 -8.28 9.49
CA TRP A 345 -3.08 -9.72 9.41
C TRP A 345 -1.95 -10.59 9.97
N LEU A 346 -0.68 -10.17 9.82
CA LEU A 346 0.49 -10.91 10.30
C LEU A 346 0.64 -10.92 11.83
N ILE A 347 0.01 -9.97 12.52
CA ILE A 347 0.11 -9.79 13.98
C ILE A 347 -1.17 -10.19 14.73
N VAL A 348 -2.29 -10.35 14.02
CA VAL A 348 -3.55 -10.90 14.55
C VAL A 348 -3.52 -12.40 14.43
#